data_AF-A0A2S5EJQ2-F1
#
_entry.id   AF-A0A2S5EJQ2-F1
#
_cell.length_a   1.000
_cell.length_b   1.000
_cell.length_c   1.000
_cell.angle_alpha   90.00
_cell.angle_beta   90.00
_cell.angle_gamma   90.00
#
_symmetry.space_group_name_H-M   'P 1'
#
loop_
_entity.id
_entity.type
_entity.pdbx_description
1 polymer ?
#
loop_
_entity_poly.entity_id
_entity_poly.type
_entity_poly.pdbx_seq_one_letter_code
_entity_poly.pdbx_strand_id
1 'polypeptide(L)'
;MFDKLYVALIHYPILKKDGSIVSTAVTNFDVHDISRTCKTYNVKNYFLVTNLPAQRKIVEKVLDYWLNGYGGEFNPNRKEALEIFKIKNYLEDVIEE
;
A
#
# COMPACT_ATOMS: atom_id res chain seq x y z
N MET A 1 21.76 10.57 0.67
CA MET A 1 20.58 10.14 -0.08
C MET A 1 19.89 9.05 0.74
N PHE A 2 18.58 9.10 0.93
CA PHE A 2 17.85 8.13 1.77
C PHE A 2 17.52 6.85 0.97
N ASP A 3 18.54 6.12 0.50
CA ASP A 3 18.37 4.98 -0.41
C ASP A 3 17.75 3.73 0.25
N LYS A 4 17.45 3.83 1.56
CA LYS A 4 16.90 2.76 2.39
C LYS A 4 15.76 3.26 3.28
N LEU A 5 14.91 4.16 2.78
CA LEU A 5 13.67 4.53 3.46
C LEU A 5 12.50 3.72 2.92
N TYR A 6 11.69 3.19 3.82
CA TYR A 6 10.51 2.39 3.54
C TYR A 6 9.34 2.87 4.40
N VAL A 7 8.12 2.70 3.93
CA VAL A 7 6.90 3.09 4.64
C VAL A 7 5.94 1.91 4.65
N ALA A 8 5.26 1.66 5.76
CA ALA A 8 4.22 0.64 5.86
C ALA A 8 2.95 1.19 6.51
N LEU A 9 1.79 0.99 5.86
CA LEU A 9 0.48 1.26 6.43
C LEU A 9 -0.13 -0.04 6.96
N ILE A 10 -0.24 -0.12 8.29
CA ILE A 10 -0.68 -1.32 8.99
C ILE A 10 -2.20 -1.30 9.16
N HIS A 11 -2.87 -2.35 8.66
CA HIS A 11 -4.30 -2.59 8.91
C HIS A 11 -4.53 -3.75 9.88
N TYR A 12 -3.50 -4.54 10.18
CA TYR A 12 -3.49 -5.54 11.25
C TYR A 12 -2.06 -5.76 11.74
N PRO A 13 -1.82 -5.87 13.07
CA PRO A 13 -2.78 -5.69 14.17
C PRO A 13 -2.99 -4.21 14.51
N ILE A 14 -4.25 -3.76 14.60
CA ILE A 14 -4.58 -2.37 14.96
C ILE A 14 -5.40 -2.30 16.25
N LEU A 15 -5.04 -1.35 17.11
CA LEU A 15 -5.74 -1.11 18.37
C LEU A 15 -7.05 -0.38 18.13
N LYS A 16 -8.16 -0.99 18.53
CA LYS A 16 -9.49 -0.37 18.56
C LYS A 16 -9.66 0.45 19.84
N LYS A 17 -10.63 1.36 19.86
CA LYS A 17 -10.93 2.24 21.01
C LYS A 17 -11.16 1.50 22.33
N ASP A 18 -11.63 0.26 22.27
CA ASP A 18 -11.87 -0.61 23.43
C ASP A 18 -10.63 -1.41 23.88
N GLY A 19 -9.47 -1.19 23.25
CA GLY A 19 -8.22 -1.89 23.53
C GLY A 19 -8.10 -3.25 22.82
N SER A 20 -9.11 -3.70 22.09
CA SER A 20 -9.04 -4.94 21.31
C SER A 20 -8.20 -4.78 20.04
N ILE A 21 -7.57 -5.86 19.58
CA ILE A 21 -6.86 -5.91 18.31
C ILE A 21 -7.84 -6.28 17.20
N VAL A 22 -7.86 -5.48 16.14
CA VAL A 22 -8.72 -5.68 14.97
C VAL A 22 -7.96 -5.55 13.66
N SER A 23 -8.58 -6.04 12.59
CA SER A 23 -8.20 -5.74 11.21
C SER A 23 -9.06 -4.59 10.68
N THR A 24 -8.45 -3.52 10.19
CA THR A 24 -9.17 -2.39 9.59
C THR A 24 -9.37 -2.58 8.08
N ALA A 25 -10.41 -1.94 7.56
CA ALA A 25 -10.66 -1.91 6.12
C ALA A 25 -9.62 -1.00 5.44
N VAL A 26 -9.20 -1.39 4.24
CA VAL A 26 -8.32 -0.56 3.41
C VAL A 26 -9.15 0.51 2.74
N THR A 27 -8.70 1.77 2.82
CA THR A 27 -9.26 2.81 1.97
C THR A 27 -8.47 2.90 0.68
N ASN A 28 -9.17 2.95 -0.45
CA ASN A 28 -8.51 3.08 -1.76
C ASN A 28 -7.72 4.40 -1.88
N PHE A 29 -8.13 5.43 -1.14
CA PHE A 29 -7.44 6.72 -1.17
C PHE A 29 -6.03 6.61 -0.58
N ASP A 30 -5.84 5.86 0.51
CA ASP A 30 -4.52 5.67 1.14
C ASP A 30 -3.52 4.99 0.21
N VAL A 31 -3.98 4.09 -0.67
CA VAL A 31 -3.15 3.44 -1.69
C VAL A 31 -2.54 4.49 -2.62
N HIS A 32 -3.33 5.45 -3.09
CA HIS A 32 -2.85 6.49 -4.00
C HIS A 32 -2.10 7.61 -3.29
N ASP A 33 -2.59 8.03 -2.12
CA ASP A 33 -2.09 9.24 -1.46
C ASP A 33 -0.69 9.05 -0.89
N ILE A 34 -0.51 7.96 -0.14
CA ILE A 34 0.78 7.63 0.46
C ILE A 34 1.78 7.20 -0.61
N SER A 35 1.35 6.51 -1.68
CA SER A 35 2.22 6.20 -2.83
C SER A 35 2.82 7.45 -3.46
N ARG A 36 2.01 8.49 -3.70
CA ARG A 36 2.50 9.77 -4.25
C ARG A 36 3.46 10.48 -3.31
N THR A 37 3.17 10.46 -2.02
CA THR A 37 4.06 11.02 -0.99
C THR A 37 5.39 10.27 -0.98
N CYS A 38 5.35 8.94 -0.96
CA CYS A 38 6.53 8.09 -0.98
C CYS A 38 7.38 8.33 -2.23
N LYS A 39 6.75 8.42 -3.40
CA LYS A 39 7.43 8.73 -4.66
C LYS A 39 8.10 10.12 -4.62
N THR A 40 7.39 11.15 -4.14
CA THR A 40 7.90 12.53 -4.00
C THR A 40 9.19 12.59 -3.17
N TYR A 41 9.25 11.84 -2.08
CA TYR A 41 10.40 11.81 -1.17
C TYR A 41 11.40 10.68 -1.45
N ASN A 42 11.27 10.02 -2.61
CA ASN A 42 12.17 8.96 -3.05
C ASN A 42 12.28 7.77 -2.06
N VAL A 43 11.17 7.45 -1.39
CA VAL A 43 10.99 6.25 -0.57
C VAL A 43 11.08 5.02 -1.48
N LYS A 44 11.80 3.99 -1.04
CA LYS A 44 12.10 2.81 -1.86
C LYS A 44 10.86 1.94 -2.10
N ASN A 45 10.10 1.62 -1.05
CA ASN A 45 8.82 0.93 -1.17
C ASN A 45 7.80 1.46 -0.15
N TYR A 46 6.54 1.42 -0.56
CA TYR A 46 5.39 1.61 0.32
C TYR A 46 4.62 0.29 0.43
N PHE A 47 4.51 -0.23 1.65
CA PHE A 47 3.79 -1.46 1.95
C PHE A 47 2.41 -1.16 2.53
N LEU A 48 1.39 -1.84 2.04
CA LEU A 48 0.10 -1.96 2.73
C LEU A 48 0.03 -3.35 3.36
N VAL A 49 -0.20 -3.40 4.68
CA VAL A 49 -0.26 -4.65 5.43
C VAL A 49 -1.69 -4.92 5.83
N THR A 50 -2.28 -5.99 5.30
CA THR A 50 -3.63 -6.44 5.69
C THR A 50 -3.73 -7.96 5.61
N ASN A 51 -4.21 -8.57 6.69
CA ASN A 51 -4.47 -10.00 6.78
C ASN A 51 -5.86 -10.40 6.23
N LEU A 52 -6.65 -9.46 5.70
CA LEU A 52 -7.99 -9.71 5.18
C LEU A 52 -7.94 -10.02 3.67
N PRO A 53 -8.21 -11.27 3.22
CA PRO A 53 -8.10 -11.64 1.80
C PRO A 53 -9.02 -10.83 0.88
N ALA A 54 -10.20 -10.43 1.36
CA ALA A 54 -11.13 -9.61 0.60
C ALA A 54 -10.57 -8.20 0.32
N GLN A 55 -9.91 -7.59 1.32
CA GLN A 55 -9.27 -6.27 1.16
C GLN A 55 -8.09 -6.37 0.19
N ARG A 56 -7.29 -7.44 0.28
CA ARG A 56 -6.19 -7.69 -0.66
C ARG A 56 -6.68 -7.76 -2.11
N LYS A 57 -7.72 -8.54 -2.37
CA LYS A 57 -8.30 -8.67 -3.72
C LYS A 57 -8.79 -7.32 -4.28
N ILE A 58 -9.32 -6.45 -3.43
CA ILE A 58 -9.74 -5.09 -3.86
C ILE A 58 -8.51 -4.27 -4.26
N VAL A 59 -7.48 -4.25 -3.42
CA VAL A 59 -6.24 -3.52 -3.69
C VAL A 59 -5.53 -4.06 -4.94
N GLU A 60 -5.44 -5.38 -5.10
CA GLU A 60 -4.85 -6.01 -6.28
C GLU A 60 -5.56 -5.60 -7.58
N LYS A 61 -6.89 -5.53 -7.59
CA LYS A 61 -7.66 -5.03 -8.74
C LYS A 61 -7.39 -3.55 -9.03
N VAL A 62 -7.24 -2.73 -7.99
CA VAL A 62 -6.87 -1.32 -8.15
C VAL A 62 -5.47 -1.21 -8.77
N LEU A 63 -4.50 -1.95 -8.26
CA LEU A 63 -3.14 -1.94 -8.78
C LEU A 63 -3.11 -2.40 -10.24
N ASP A 64 -3.79 -3.48 -10.58
CA ASP A 64 -3.85 -3.98 -11.96
C ASP A 64 -4.42 -2.92 -12.92
N TYR A 65 -5.53 -2.26 -12.55
CA TYR A 65 -6.13 -1.19 -13.35
C TYR A 65 -5.16 -0.02 -13.64
N TRP A 66 -4.33 0.36 -12.65
CA TRP A 66 -3.43 1.50 -12.79
C TRP A 66 -2.04 1.17 -13.32
N LEU A 67 -1.52 -0.04 -13.06
CA LEU A 67 -0.20 -0.45 -13.50
C LEU A 67 -0.23 -1.08 -14.90
N ASN A 68 -1.25 -1.89 -15.17
CA ASN A 68 -1.36 -2.72 -16.38
C ASN A 68 -2.56 -2.34 -17.26
N GLY A 69 -3.58 -1.71 -16.69
CA GLY A 69 -4.80 -1.32 -17.40
C GLY A 69 -4.79 0.11 -17.96
N TYR A 70 -5.93 0.49 -18.54
CA TYR A 70 -6.18 1.81 -19.13
C TYR A 70 -5.91 2.98 -18.17
N GLY A 71 -6.07 2.77 -16.85
CA GLY A 71 -5.79 3.80 -15.86
C GLY A 71 -4.35 4.33 -15.95
N GLY A 72 -3.39 3.45 -16.21
CA GLY A 72 -1.98 3.82 -16.35
C GLY A 72 -1.66 4.55 -17.65
N GLU A 73 -2.34 4.20 -18.75
CA GLU A 73 -2.23 4.91 -20.03
C GLU A 73 -2.81 6.32 -19.93
N PHE A 74 -3.95 6.46 -19.25
CA PHE A 74 -4.63 7.74 -19.04
C PHE A 74 -3.88 8.66 -18.07
N ASN A 75 -3.27 8.11 -17.01
CA ASN A 75 -2.51 8.89 -16.03
C ASN A 75 -1.16 8.23 -15.68
N PRO A 76 -0.12 8.51 -16.47
CA PRO A 76 1.22 7.96 -16.25
C PRO A 76 1.81 8.33 -14.88
N ASN A 77 1.55 9.54 -14.37
CA ASN A 77 2.05 9.97 -13.05
C ASN A 77 1.46 9.14 -11.90
N ARG A 78 0.18 8.74 -12.03
CA ARG A 78 -0.45 7.86 -11.03
C ARG A 78 0.11 6.45 -11.10
N LYS A 79 0.37 5.95 -12.31
CA LYS A 79 1.07 4.67 -12.51
C LYS A 79 2.44 4.70 -11.85
N GLU A 80 3.25 5.72 -12.16
CA GLU A 80 4.61 5.87 -11.61
C GLU A 80 4.63 5.90 -10.07
N ALA A 81 3.68 6.59 -9.45
CA ALA A 81 3.56 6.62 -7.99
C ALA A 81 3.29 5.23 -7.40
N LEU A 82 2.53 4.37 -8.09
CA LEU A 82 2.15 3.04 -7.62
C LEU A 82 3.20 1.95 -7.89
N GLU A 83 4.23 2.22 -8.68
CA GLU A 83 5.29 1.24 -8.99
C GLU A 83 6.07 0.77 -7.74
N ILE A 84 6.10 1.59 -6.69
CA ILE A 84 6.76 1.28 -5.41
C ILE A 84 5.82 0.62 -4.39
N PHE A 85 4.54 0.43 -4.74
CA PHE A 85 3.53 -0.11 -3.84
C PHE A 85 3.62 -1.63 -3.75
N LYS A 86 3.54 -2.17 -2.53
CA LYS A 86 3.51 -3.62 -2.25
C LYS A 86 2.43 -3.95 -1.22
N ILE A 87 1.83 -5.13 -1.33
CA ILE A 87 0.82 -5.61 -0.36
C ILE A 87 1.30 -6.87 0.35
N LYS A 88 1.28 -6.85 1.69
CA LYS A 88 1.75 -7.93 2.57
C LYS A 88 0.66 -8.35 3.56
N ASN A 89 0.71 -9.57 4.07
CA ASN A 89 -0.32 -10.07 4.99
C ASN A 89 -0.05 -9.56 6.41
N TYR A 90 1.21 -9.63 6.81
CA TYR A 90 1.68 -9.28 8.14
C TYR A 90 2.90 -8.37 8.09
N LEU A 91 3.22 -7.75 9.23
CA LEU A 91 4.37 -6.85 9.36
C LEU A 91 5.68 -7.64 9.17
N GLU A 92 5.71 -8.89 9.62
CA GLU A 92 6.83 -9.80 9.49
C GLU A 92 7.21 -9.99 8.01
N ASP A 93 6.22 -10.18 7.12
CA ASP A 93 6.46 -10.30 5.67
C ASP A 93 7.09 -9.03 5.03
N VAL A 94 6.99 -7.87 5.71
CA VAL A 94 7.62 -6.61 5.30
C VAL A 94 9.07 -6.56 5.78
N ILE A 95 9.33 -7.03 6.99
CA ILE A 95 10.66 -7.03 7.61
C ILE A 95 11.59 -8.04 6.93
N GLU A 96 11.06 -9.16 6.46
CA GLU A 96 11.81 -10.21 5.76
C GLU A 96 12.25 -9.82 4.34
N GLU A 97 11.79 -8.68 3.80
CA GLU A 97 12.10 -8.19 2.44
C GLU A 97 13.20 -7.11 2.40
#